data_AF-A0A286UV37-F1
#
_entry.id   AF-A0A286UV37-F1
#
_cell.length_a   1.000
_cell.length_b   1.000
_cell.length_c   1.000
_cell.angle_alpha   90.00
_cell.angle_beta   90.00
_cell.angle_gamma   90.00
#
_symmetry.space_group_name_H-M   'P 1'
#
loop_
_entity.id
_entity.type
_entity.pdbx_description
1 polymer ?
#
loop_
_entity_poly.entity_id
_entity_poly.type
_entity_poly.pdbx_seq_one_letter_code
_entity_poly.pdbx_strand_id
1 'polypeptide(L)'
;MNPWLSISPSFVYSPIVPGLYALLTTLVEAIPSTFIPEISFLTEVPLSFFDGLTRAYLVCSLIPPGVISHSEQSISSSPWTLLLSSLITANTGFYLVNLLSMLSPTGYFLTTPDELKAYGWTTTDVWCAPVTTALYALLTHAQPIWGVLHAVIIGLLNGTSVTEINVEKSSVEPMEPSEARAICAIFLSGLFLSRNVKNFGGAAFKGLFYGKKKQVIRSKVDGRKLKTKTQ
;
A
#
# COMPACT_ATOMS: atom_id res chain seq x y z
N MET A 1 -10.62 -3.39 10.92
CA MET A 1 -11.04 -4.60 11.68
C MET A 1 -9.77 -5.30 12.11
N ASN A 2 -9.56 -5.51 13.40
CA ASN A 2 -8.38 -6.21 13.92
C ASN A 2 -8.87 -7.38 14.80
N PRO A 3 -9.32 -8.51 14.21
CA PRO A 3 -9.83 -9.65 14.97
C PRO A 3 -8.76 -10.25 15.91
N TRP A 4 -7.49 -10.06 15.58
CA TRP A 4 -6.32 -10.40 16.39
C TRP A 4 -6.22 -9.60 17.70
N LEU A 5 -6.91 -8.46 17.78
CA LEU A 5 -7.06 -7.65 19.00
C LEU A 5 -8.37 -7.99 19.74
N SER A 6 -8.98 -9.14 19.45
CA SER A 6 -10.29 -9.54 19.98
C SER A 6 -11.43 -8.57 19.64
N ILE A 7 -11.26 -7.74 18.59
CA ILE A 7 -12.29 -6.83 18.11
C ILE A 7 -13.11 -7.55 17.04
N SER A 8 -14.41 -7.72 17.31
CA SER A 8 -15.34 -8.35 16.36
C SER A 8 -15.36 -7.59 15.03
N PRO A 9 -15.30 -8.27 13.87
CA PRO A 9 -15.37 -7.61 12.57
C PRO A 9 -16.68 -6.85 12.40
N SER A 10 -16.64 -5.59 11.96
CA SER A 10 -17.86 -4.77 11.77
C SER A 10 -18.87 -5.33 10.76
N PHE A 11 -18.47 -6.20 9.83
CA PHE A 11 -19.38 -6.86 8.89
C PHE A 11 -20.35 -7.83 9.56
N VAL A 12 -20.02 -8.30 10.77
CA VAL A 12 -20.91 -9.14 11.59
C VAL A 12 -22.14 -8.33 12.04
N TYR A 13 -21.95 -7.03 12.29
CA TYR A 13 -23.01 -6.14 12.77
C TYR A 13 -23.65 -5.30 11.66
N SER A 14 -22.92 -5.04 10.57
CA SER A 14 -23.40 -4.21 9.46
C SER A 14 -23.02 -4.81 8.10
N PRO A 15 -24.00 -5.22 7.28
CA PRO A 15 -23.73 -5.74 5.94
C PRO A 15 -23.46 -4.64 4.92
N ILE A 16 -23.50 -3.36 5.30
CA ILE A 16 -23.40 -2.22 4.37
C ILE A 16 -22.08 -2.26 3.60
N VAL A 17 -20.96 -2.43 4.30
CA VAL A 17 -19.63 -2.44 3.66
C VAL A 17 -19.47 -3.66 2.74
N PRO A 18 -19.68 -4.92 3.19
CA PRO A 18 -19.66 -6.06 2.29
C PRO A 18 -20.63 -5.95 1.11
N GLY A 19 -21.84 -5.44 1.35
CA GLY A 19 -22.86 -5.25 0.33
C GLY A 19 -22.43 -4.23 -0.73
N LEU A 20 -21.81 -3.12 -0.31
CA LEU A 20 -21.25 -2.13 -1.23
C LEU A 20 -20.14 -2.75 -2.09
N TYR A 21 -19.21 -3.49 -1.50
CA TYR A 21 -18.14 -4.17 -2.25
C TYR A 21 -18.71 -5.21 -3.21
N ALA A 22 -19.66 -6.03 -2.78
CA ALA A 22 -20.32 -7.01 -3.66
C ALA A 22 -21.01 -6.33 -4.84
N LEU A 23 -21.75 -5.25 -4.59
CA LEU A 23 -22.40 -4.47 -5.64
C LEU A 23 -21.37 -3.88 -6.63
N LEU A 24 -20.31 -3.26 -6.13
CA LEU A 24 -19.24 -2.73 -6.99
C LEU A 24 -18.58 -3.83 -7.82
N THR A 25 -18.29 -4.99 -7.24
CA THR A 25 -17.76 -6.14 -7.97
C THR A 25 -18.72 -6.60 -9.06
N THR A 26 -20.02 -6.75 -8.76
CA THR A 26 -21.01 -7.15 -9.78
C THR A 26 -21.14 -6.13 -10.91
N LEU A 27 -21.02 -4.83 -10.61
CA LEU A 27 -21.03 -3.78 -11.62
C LEU A 27 -19.79 -3.85 -12.51
N VAL A 28 -18.60 -4.08 -11.93
CA VAL A 28 -17.35 -4.24 -12.68
C VAL A 28 -17.40 -5.48 -13.58
N GLU A 29 -17.92 -6.60 -13.08
CA GLU A 29 -18.08 -7.84 -13.87
C GLU A 29 -19.11 -7.69 -14.99
N ALA A 30 -20.11 -6.81 -14.84
CA ALA A 30 -21.08 -6.51 -15.89
C ALA A 30 -20.52 -5.62 -17.01
N ILE A 31 -19.37 -4.97 -16.82
CA ILE A 31 -18.75 -4.12 -17.85
C ILE A 31 -18.12 -5.01 -18.93
N PRO A 32 -18.44 -4.81 -20.23
CA PRO A 32 -17.80 -5.54 -21.30
C PRO A 32 -16.29 -5.30 -21.32
N SER A 33 -15.51 -6.36 -21.56
CA SER A 33 -14.04 -6.30 -21.60
C SER A 33 -13.48 -5.30 -22.61
N THR A 34 -14.26 -4.92 -23.63
CA THR A 34 -13.90 -3.89 -24.61
C THR A 34 -13.75 -2.48 -24.01
N PHE A 35 -14.37 -2.21 -22.86
CA PHE A 35 -14.29 -0.92 -22.17
C PHE A 35 -13.15 -0.86 -21.13
N ILE A 36 -12.53 -2.00 -20.80
CA ILE A 36 -11.44 -2.05 -19.83
C ILE A 36 -10.15 -1.61 -20.53
N PRO A 37 -9.52 -0.51 -20.10
CA PRO A 37 -8.29 -0.05 -20.73
C PRO A 37 -7.15 -1.05 -20.48
N GLU A 38 -6.26 -1.19 -21.47
CA GLU A 38 -5.07 -2.03 -21.33
C GLU A 38 -4.15 -1.48 -20.24
N ILE A 39 -3.54 -2.39 -19.47
CA ILE A 39 -2.53 -2.06 -18.45
C ILE A 39 -1.38 -1.32 -19.13
N SER A 40 -1.26 -0.03 -18.82
CA SER A 40 -0.26 0.86 -19.42
C SER A 40 0.24 1.86 -18.39
N PHE A 41 1.39 2.48 -18.67
CA PHE A 41 1.93 3.51 -17.78
C PHE A 41 0.92 4.64 -17.49
N LEU A 42 0.13 5.04 -18.48
CA LEU A 42 -0.83 6.14 -18.34
C LEU A 42 -2.04 5.78 -17.48
N THR A 43 -2.44 4.50 -17.44
CA THR A 43 -3.55 4.04 -16.60
C THR A 43 -3.09 3.74 -15.18
N GLU A 44 -1.90 3.15 -15.04
CA GLU A 44 -1.36 2.70 -13.75
C GLU A 44 -0.86 3.85 -12.87
N VAL A 45 -0.30 4.92 -13.46
CA VAL A 45 0.19 6.09 -12.70
C VAL A 45 -0.90 6.78 -11.88
N PRO A 46 -2.03 7.26 -12.45
CA PRO A 46 -3.08 7.89 -11.67
C PRO A 46 -3.71 6.91 -10.68
N LEU A 47 -3.83 5.63 -11.06
CA LEU A 47 -4.36 4.59 -10.17
C LEU A 47 -3.47 4.40 -8.94
N SER A 48 -2.15 4.36 -9.11
CA SER A 48 -1.21 4.27 -7.96
C SER A 48 -1.23 5.47 -7.04
N PHE A 49 -1.54 6.66 -7.57
CA PHE A 49 -1.70 7.84 -6.74
C PHE A 49 -2.91 7.69 -5.81
N PHE A 50 -4.07 7.31 -6.36
CA PHE A 50 -5.30 7.07 -5.58
C PHE A 50 -5.19 5.85 -4.64
N ASP A 51 -4.48 4.81 -5.05
CA ASP A 51 -4.14 3.68 -4.18
C ASP A 51 -3.34 4.16 -2.96
N GLY A 52 -2.34 5.04 -3.18
CA GLY A 52 -1.60 5.67 -2.09
C GLY A 52 -2.48 6.45 -1.11
N LEU A 53 -3.42 7.26 -1.63
CA LEU A 53 -4.35 8.04 -0.80
C LEU A 53 -5.29 7.15 0.03
N THR A 54 -5.92 6.17 -0.61
CA THR A 54 -6.88 5.27 0.05
C THR A 54 -6.18 4.38 1.08
N ARG A 55 -4.96 3.92 0.78
CA ARG A 55 -4.14 3.16 1.72
C ARG A 55 -3.65 4.02 2.89
N ALA A 56 -3.31 5.29 2.67
CA ALA A 56 -2.97 6.22 3.75
C ALA A 56 -4.14 6.41 4.72
N TYR A 57 -5.37 6.49 4.21
CA TYR A 57 -6.55 6.55 5.06
C TYR A 57 -6.66 5.31 5.96
N LEU A 58 -6.48 4.11 5.41
CA LEU A 58 -6.50 2.87 6.19
C LEU A 58 -5.39 2.84 7.26
N VAL A 59 -4.17 3.19 6.87
CA VAL A 59 -2.97 3.05 7.70
C VAL A 59 -2.88 4.13 8.79
N CYS A 60 -3.38 5.33 8.53
CA CYS A 60 -3.30 6.45 9.48
C CYS A 60 -4.60 6.69 10.25
N SER A 61 -5.77 6.39 9.66
CA SER A 61 -7.07 6.74 10.27
C SER A 61 -7.80 5.54 10.88
N LEU A 62 -7.55 4.32 10.41
CA LEU A 62 -8.26 3.13 10.91
C LEU A 62 -7.43 2.33 11.91
N ILE A 63 -6.15 2.09 11.61
CA ILE A 63 -5.31 1.22 12.45
C ILE A 63 -4.90 1.89 13.77
N PRO A 64 -4.34 3.12 13.80
CA PRO A 64 -3.81 3.69 15.05
C PRO A 64 -4.90 3.87 16.12
N PRO A 65 -6.09 4.44 15.84
CA PRO A 65 -7.14 4.53 16.84
C PRO A 65 -7.57 3.17 17.39
N GLY A 66 -7.61 2.13 16.55
CA GLY A 66 -7.98 0.78 16.97
C GLY A 66 -6.97 0.12 17.92
N VAL A 67 -5.69 0.50 17.85
CA VAL A 67 -4.66 0.01 18.77
C VAL A 67 -4.60 0.85 20.04
N ILE A 68 -4.65 2.18 19.92
CA ILE A 68 -4.49 3.12 21.04
C ILE A 68 -5.70 3.08 21.99
N SER A 69 -6.91 2.86 21.44
CA SER A 69 -8.14 2.74 22.25
C SER A 69 -8.30 1.38 22.94
N HIS A 70 -7.32 0.48 22.83
CA HIS A 70 -7.38 -0.83 23.45
C HIS A 70 -7.35 -0.71 24.99
N SER A 71 -8.20 -1.48 25.68
CA SER A 71 -8.34 -1.44 27.14
C SER A 71 -7.08 -1.85 27.88
N GLU A 72 -6.36 -2.84 27.33
CA GLU A 72 -5.11 -3.35 27.86
C GLU A 72 -3.94 -2.44 27.51
N GLN A 73 -3.29 -1.86 28.53
CA GLN A 73 -2.17 -0.91 28.35
C GLN A 73 -0.97 -1.54 27.64
N SER A 74 -0.69 -2.82 27.89
CA SER A 74 0.43 -3.52 27.25
C SER A 74 0.29 -3.60 25.72
N ILE A 75 -0.94 -3.51 25.21
CA ILE A 75 -1.25 -3.48 23.78
C ILE A 75 -1.26 -2.04 23.26
N SER A 76 -1.95 -1.13 23.96
CA SER A 76 -2.13 0.25 23.50
C SER A 76 -0.83 1.07 23.50
N SER A 77 0.12 0.77 24.39
CA SER A 77 1.41 1.45 24.45
C SER A 77 2.53 0.77 23.65
N SER A 78 2.29 -0.42 23.09
CA SER A 78 3.32 -1.19 22.38
C SER A 78 3.47 -0.71 20.93
N PRO A 79 4.65 -0.21 20.51
CA PRO A 79 4.89 0.16 19.12
C PRO A 79 4.85 -1.04 18.19
N TRP A 80 5.27 -2.22 18.65
CA TRP A 80 5.23 -3.43 17.87
C TRP A 80 3.81 -3.87 17.53
N THR A 81 2.88 -3.74 18.48
CA THR A 81 1.47 -4.05 18.22
C THR A 81 0.91 -3.12 17.14
N LEU A 82 1.25 -1.84 17.17
CA LEU A 82 0.84 -0.88 16.16
C LEU A 82 1.39 -1.24 14.77
N LEU A 83 2.70 -1.51 14.67
CA LEU A 83 3.34 -1.86 13.40
C LEU A 83 2.88 -3.20 12.85
N LEU A 84 2.76 -4.24 13.69
CA LEU A 84 2.27 -5.55 13.27
C LEU A 84 0.80 -5.50 12.85
N SER A 85 -0.03 -4.75 13.58
CA SER A 85 -1.44 -4.54 13.18
C SER A 85 -1.51 -3.88 11.81
N SER A 86 -0.66 -2.89 11.54
CA SER A 86 -0.63 -2.25 10.23
C SER A 86 -0.15 -3.18 9.11
N LEU A 87 0.89 -3.97 9.38
CA LEU A 87 1.44 -4.95 8.44
C LEU A 87 0.38 -5.98 8.07
N ILE A 88 -0.31 -6.55 9.05
CA ILE A 88 -1.32 -7.57 8.82
C ILE A 88 -2.54 -6.94 8.14
N THR A 89 -3.14 -5.90 8.72
CA THR A 89 -4.41 -5.35 8.24
C THR A 89 -4.30 -4.75 6.83
N ALA A 90 -3.19 -4.08 6.49
CA ALA A 90 -3.01 -3.49 5.16
C ALA A 90 -2.61 -4.50 4.06
N ASN A 91 -2.11 -5.69 4.43
CA ASN A 91 -1.65 -6.74 3.52
C ASN A 91 -2.48 -8.02 3.59
N THR A 92 -3.56 -8.04 4.38
CA THR A 92 -4.42 -9.22 4.58
C THR A 92 -4.95 -9.75 3.25
N GLY A 93 -5.23 -8.87 2.28
CA GLY A 93 -5.66 -9.27 0.94
C GLY A 93 -4.71 -10.28 0.28
N PHE A 94 -3.40 -10.04 0.31
CA PHE A 94 -2.40 -10.93 -0.29
C PHE A 94 -2.40 -12.31 0.36
N TYR A 95 -2.52 -12.36 1.68
CA TYR A 95 -2.57 -13.62 2.43
C TYR A 95 -3.87 -14.40 2.19
N LEU A 96 -4.99 -13.70 2.01
CA LEU A 96 -6.29 -14.33 1.82
C LEU A 96 -6.58 -14.76 0.40
N VAL A 97 -6.04 -14.11 -0.64
CA VAL A 97 -6.32 -14.49 -2.04
C VAL A 97 -5.94 -15.96 -2.31
N ASN A 98 -4.77 -16.39 -1.83
CA ASN A 98 -4.36 -17.79 -1.98
C ASN A 98 -5.20 -18.75 -1.12
N LEU A 99 -5.68 -18.31 0.05
CA LEU A 99 -6.57 -19.10 0.90
C LEU A 99 -7.97 -19.26 0.28
N LEU A 100 -8.50 -18.19 -0.31
CA LEU A 100 -9.80 -18.18 -0.96
C LEU A 100 -9.79 -18.87 -2.34
N SER A 101 -8.62 -19.21 -2.89
CA SER A 101 -8.53 -20.09 -4.06
C SER A 101 -9.21 -21.45 -3.84
N MET A 102 -9.37 -21.89 -2.58
CA MET A 102 -10.15 -23.08 -2.20
C MET A 102 -11.63 -22.99 -2.60
N LEU A 103 -12.16 -21.78 -2.73
CA LEU A 103 -13.54 -21.54 -3.14
C LEU A 103 -13.70 -21.51 -4.67
N SER A 104 -12.59 -21.59 -5.43
CA SER A 104 -12.64 -21.63 -6.88
C SER A 104 -13.14 -23.00 -7.38
N PRO A 105 -14.05 -23.04 -8.37
CA PRO A 105 -14.52 -24.28 -8.97
C PRO A 105 -13.41 -25.03 -9.73
N THR A 106 -12.27 -24.39 -10.01
CA THR A 106 -11.12 -25.01 -10.70
C THR A 106 -10.22 -25.86 -9.80
N GLY A 107 -10.51 -25.95 -8.50
CA GLY A 107 -9.75 -26.73 -7.53
C GLY A 107 -8.67 -25.94 -6.80
N TYR A 108 -8.14 -26.54 -5.72
CA TYR A 108 -7.17 -25.90 -4.85
C TYR A 108 -5.76 -25.96 -5.45
N PHE A 109 -5.18 -24.80 -5.73
CA PHE A 109 -3.78 -24.66 -6.13
C PHE A 109 -3.03 -23.92 -5.04
N LEU A 110 -2.28 -24.66 -4.22
CA LEU A 110 -1.41 -24.10 -3.19
C LEU A 110 -0.21 -23.44 -3.89
N THR A 111 -0.37 -22.15 -4.20
CA THR A 111 0.69 -21.33 -4.77
C THR A 111 1.28 -20.48 -3.66
N THR A 112 2.61 -20.52 -3.50
CA THR A 112 3.29 -19.61 -2.57
C THR A 112 3.06 -18.17 -3.03
N PRO A 113 2.52 -17.29 -2.17
CA PRO A 113 2.37 -15.87 -2.48
C PRO A 113 3.71 -15.28 -2.93
N ASP A 114 3.69 -14.34 -3.87
CA ASP A 114 4.92 -13.73 -4.42
C ASP A 114 5.73 -13.03 -3.32
N GLU A 115 5.07 -12.54 -2.28
CA GLU A 115 5.65 -11.90 -1.10
C GLU A 115 6.44 -12.89 -0.21
N LEU A 116 6.09 -14.18 -0.24
CA LEU A 116 6.78 -15.23 0.51
C LEU A 116 7.85 -15.96 -0.34
N LYS A 117 7.95 -15.65 -1.63
CA LYS A 117 9.05 -16.15 -2.48
C LYS A 117 10.36 -15.44 -2.12
N ALA A 118 11.47 -15.96 -2.64
CA ALA A 118 12.78 -15.34 -2.44
C ALA A 118 12.75 -13.87 -2.87
N TYR A 119 13.18 -12.98 -1.96
CA TYR A 119 13.11 -11.51 -2.09
C TYR A 119 11.71 -10.88 -2.14
N GLY A 120 10.62 -11.66 -2.06
CA GLY A 120 9.25 -11.15 -1.99
C GLY A 120 9.01 -10.23 -0.79
N TRP A 121 9.67 -10.53 0.33
CA TRP A 121 9.62 -9.69 1.52
C TRP A 121 10.21 -8.31 1.28
N THR A 122 11.07 -8.10 0.27
CA THR A 122 11.66 -6.78 -0.03
C THR A 122 10.72 -5.87 -0.82
N THR A 123 9.53 -6.37 -1.20
CA THR A 123 8.55 -5.57 -1.93
C THR A 123 8.09 -4.37 -1.11
N THR A 124 8.00 -3.22 -1.78
CA THR A 124 7.55 -1.97 -1.16
C THR A 124 6.16 -2.12 -0.55
N ASP A 125 5.29 -2.95 -1.14
CA ASP A 125 3.92 -3.17 -0.67
C ASP A 125 3.84 -3.77 0.73
N VAL A 126 4.76 -4.67 1.08
CA VAL A 126 4.78 -5.28 2.42
C VAL A 126 5.18 -4.25 3.47
N TRP A 127 6.20 -3.45 3.20
CA TRP A 127 6.76 -2.51 4.18
C TRP A 127 6.11 -1.13 4.21
N CYS A 128 5.40 -0.73 3.16
CA CYS A 128 4.83 0.61 3.09
C CYS A 128 3.87 0.88 4.26
N ALA A 129 3.05 -0.11 4.63
CA ALA A 129 2.09 0.03 5.73
C ALA A 129 2.76 0.27 7.10
N PRO A 130 3.68 -0.58 7.59
CA PRO A 130 4.34 -0.32 8.87
C PRO A 130 5.22 0.93 8.84
N VAL A 131 5.92 1.21 7.74
CA VAL A 131 6.75 2.42 7.63
C VAL A 131 5.89 3.68 7.70
N THR A 132 4.78 3.74 6.97
CA THR A 132 3.87 4.88 7.01
C THR A 132 3.14 4.99 8.35
N THR A 133 2.81 3.87 9.00
CA THR A 133 2.27 3.89 10.37
C THR A 133 3.28 4.45 11.36
N ALA A 134 4.54 4.03 11.27
CA ALA A 134 5.62 4.55 12.10
C ALA A 134 5.80 6.06 11.88
N LEU A 135 5.78 6.51 10.62
CA LEU A 135 5.85 7.93 10.27
C LEU A 135 4.68 8.71 10.88
N TYR A 136 3.45 8.22 10.73
CA TYR A 136 2.27 8.85 11.31
C TYR A 136 2.35 8.91 12.84
N ALA A 137 2.74 7.80 13.49
CA ALA A 137 2.88 7.71 14.93
C ALA A 137 3.97 8.64 15.47
N LEU A 138 5.07 8.79 14.74
CA LEU A 138 6.17 9.71 15.03
C LEU A 138 5.72 11.16 14.96
N LEU A 139 4.99 11.55 13.92
CA LEU A 139 4.51 12.92 13.74
C LEU A 139 3.45 13.30 14.78
N THR A 140 2.54 12.38 15.12
CA THR A 140 1.39 12.65 16.01
C THR A 140 1.65 12.29 17.48
N HIS A 141 2.79 11.67 17.79
CA HIS A 141 3.11 11.12 19.12
C HIS A 141 2.06 10.13 19.60
N ALA A 142 1.58 9.28 18.69
CA ALA A 142 0.48 8.34 18.94
C ALA A 142 0.69 7.42 20.16
N GLN A 143 1.95 7.14 20.52
CA GLN A 143 2.34 6.47 21.76
C GLN A 143 3.57 7.18 22.34
N PRO A 144 3.84 7.09 23.66
CA PRO A 144 4.91 7.85 24.32
C PRO A 144 6.31 7.66 23.70
N ILE A 145 6.62 6.45 23.25
CA ILE A 145 7.92 6.13 22.63
C ILE A 145 8.17 6.91 21.33
N TRP A 146 7.11 7.22 20.59
CA TRP A 146 7.21 7.94 19.33
C TRP A 146 7.54 9.42 19.53
N GLY A 147 7.04 10.03 20.61
CA GLY A 147 7.41 11.41 20.98
C GLY A 147 8.89 11.53 21.35
N VAL A 148 9.40 10.58 22.14
CA VAL A 148 10.84 10.49 22.47
C VAL A 148 11.67 10.30 21.20
N LEU A 149 11.26 9.39 20.32
CA LEU A 149 11.96 9.15 19.06
C LEU A 149 11.95 10.38 18.15
N HIS A 150 10.82 11.09 18.06
CA HIS A 150 10.70 12.32 17.28
C HIS A 150 11.66 13.41 17.78
N ALA A 151 11.75 13.60 19.10
CA ALA A 151 12.69 14.53 19.72
C ALA A 151 14.16 14.16 19.41
N VAL A 152 14.51 12.88 19.47
CA VAL A 152 15.86 12.40 19.13
C VAL A 152 16.19 12.65 17.65
N ILE A 153 15.26 12.37 16.73
CA ILE A 153 15.47 12.59 15.29
C ILE A 153 15.67 14.08 14.99
N ILE A 154 14.85 14.96 15.57
CA ILE A 154 15.00 16.42 15.37
C ILE A 154 16.31 16.92 15.99
N GLY A 155 16.68 16.44 17.18
CA GLY A 155 17.96 16.78 17.80
C GLY A 155 19.16 16.40 16.91
N LEU A 156 19.13 15.20 16.32
CA LEU A 156 20.15 14.74 15.37
C LEU A 156 20.18 15.59 14.09
N LEU A 157 19.02 15.91 13.51
CA LEU A 157 18.92 16.74 12.31
C LEU A 157 19.41 18.18 12.53
N ASN A 158 19.21 18.71 13.74
CA ASN A 158 19.69 20.02 14.14
C ASN A 158 21.17 20.02 14.55
N GLY A 159 21.89 18.90 14.39
CA GLY A 159 23.32 18.79 14.71
C GLY A 159 23.63 18.79 16.20
N THR A 160 22.63 18.53 17.07
CA THR A 160 22.82 18.43 18.51
C THR A 160 23.42 17.07 18.85
N SER A 161 24.45 17.04 19.71
CA SER A 161 25.06 15.78 20.13
C SER A 161 24.06 14.94 20.94
N VAL A 162 24.03 13.61 20.76
CA VAL A 162 23.09 12.70 21.45
C VAL A 162 23.16 12.84 22.97
N THR A 163 24.31 13.23 23.50
CA THR A 163 24.58 13.48 24.93
C THR A 163 23.92 14.75 25.48
N GLU A 164 23.54 15.70 24.63
CA GLU A 164 22.91 16.98 25.03
C GLU A 164 21.38 16.99 24.82
N ILE A 165 20.82 15.92 24.25
CA ILE A 165 19.37 15.78 24.07
C ILE A 165 18.73 15.53 25.44
N ASN A 166 18.45 16.62 26.15
CA ASN A 166 17.57 16.59 27.31
C ASN A 166 16.14 16.33 26.82
N VAL A 167 15.76 15.04 26.80
CA VAL A 167 14.45 14.55 26.33
C VAL A 167 13.27 15.25 27.04
N GLU A 168 13.46 15.71 28.28
CA GLU A 168 12.45 16.48 29.02
C GLU A 168 12.26 17.93 28.52
N LYS A 169 13.25 18.52 27.85
CA LYS A 169 13.21 19.91 27.35
C LYS A 169 12.98 20.03 25.85
N SER A 170 13.29 18.99 25.08
CA SER A 170 13.05 18.94 23.64
C SER A 170 11.64 18.40 23.32
N SER A 171 10.60 18.97 23.94
CA SER A 171 9.22 18.58 23.62
C SER A 171 8.86 19.16 22.25
N VAL A 172 9.15 18.41 21.20
CA VAL A 172 8.61 18.67 19.87
C VAL A 172 7.10 18.58 19.96
N GLU A 173 6.39 19.59 19.50
CA GLU A 173 4.92 19.56 19.52
C GLU A 173 4.39 18.48 18.56
N PRO A 174 3.42 17.65 18.98
CA PRO A 174 2.80 16.70 18.07
C PRO A 174 2.06 17.44 16.96
N MET A 175 2.22 16.97 15.73
CA MET A 175 1.54 17.51 14.57
C MET A 175 0.05 17.18 14.61
N GLU A 176 -0.79 18.06 14.05
CA GLU A 176 -2.22 17.79 13.93
C GLU A 176 -2.46 16.49 13.11
N PRO A 177 -3.38 15.60 13.54
CA PRO A 177 -3.67 14.37 12.81
C PRO A 177 -4.06 14.56 11.34
N SER A 178 -4.64 15.71 10.94
CA SER A 178 -4.99 16.00 9.54
C SER A 178 -3.75 16.23 8.67
N GLU A 179 -2.80 17.04 9.15
CA GLU A 179 -1.54 17.33 8.48
C GLU A 179 -0.65 16.09 8.38
N ALA A 180 -0.53 15.33 9.47
CA ALA A 180 0.24 14.09 9.49
C ALA A 180 -0.32 13.06 8.49
N ARG A 181 -1.66 12.98 8.33
CA ARG A 181 -2.31 12.14 7.32
C ARG A 181 -1.99 12.61 5.90
N ALA A 182 -1.98 13.92 5.65
CA ALA A 182 -1.64 14.48 4.34
C ALA A 182 -0.20 14.13 3.95
N ILE A 183 0.75 14.26 4.87
CA ILE A 183 2.17 13.89 4.65
C ILE A 183 2.29 12.39 4.35
N CYS A 184 1.62 11.54 5.13
CA CYS A 184 1.62 10.10 4.92
C CYS A 184 1.02 9.70 3.56
N ALA A 185 -0.03 10.41 3.12
CA ALA A 185 -0.66 10.20 1.82
C ALA A 185 0.29 10.55 0.67
N ILE A 186 0.96 11.71 0.75
CA ILE A 186 1.97 12.10 -0.25
C ILE A 186 3.12 11.08 -0.28
N PHE A 187 3.59 10.65 0.88
CA PHE A 187 4.67 9.65 0.99
C PHE A 187 4.28 8.31 0.34
N LEU A 188 3.09 7.78 0.63
CA LEU A 188 2.61 6.52 0.04
C LEU A 188 2.37 6.63 -1.46
N SER A 189 1.71 7.70 -1.91
CA SER A 189 1.51 7.94 -3.35
C SER A 189 2.84 8.05 -4.07
N GLY A 190 3.85 8.68 -3.48
CA GLY A 190 5.21 8.74 -4.01
C GLY A 190 5.87 7.37 -4.13
N LEU A 191 5.74 6.52 -3.10
CA LEU A 191 6.26 5.15 -3.13
C LEU A 191 5.62 4.31 -4.25
N PHE A 192 4.29 4.33 -4.39
CA PHE A 192 3.60 3.56 -5.45
C PHE A 192 3.84 4.12 -6.84
N LEU A 193 3.95 5.45 -6.97
CA LEU A 193 4.35 6.07 -8.22
C LEU A 193 5.76 5.63 -8.62
N SER A 194 6.71 5.63 -7.68
CA SER A 194 8.08 5.19 -7.94
C SER A 194 8.14 3.72 -8.39
N ARG A 195 7.31 2.85 -7.80
CA ARG A 195 7.15 1.44 -8.21
C ARG A 195 6.62 1.36 -9.65
N ASN A 196 5.58 2.13 -9.97
CA ASN A 196 4.99 2.12 -11.30
C ASN A 196 5.95 2.67 -12.37
N VAL A 197 6.74 3.69 -12.03
CA VAL A 197 7.83 4.18 -12.89
C VAL A 197 8.89 3.10 -13.11
N LYS A 198 9.27 2.32 -12.09
CA LYS A 198 10.22 1.21 -12.28
C LYS A 198 9.65 0.10 -13.16
N ASN A 199 8.39 -0.26 -12.98
CA ASN A 199 7.76 -1.38 -13.70
C ASN A 199 7.42 -1.03 -15.16
N PHE A 200 6.90 0.17 -15.40
CA PHE A 200 6.36 0.58 -16.71
C PHE A 200 7.13 1.72 -17.38
N GLY A 201 7.95 2.46 -16.62
CA GLY A 201 8.66 3.63 -17.13
C GLY A 201 9.63 3.28 -18.25
N GLY A 202 10.32 2.13 -18.19
CA GLY A 202 11.20 1.70 -19.28
C GLY A 202 10.48 1.50 -20.62
N ALA A 203 9.26 0.95 -20.59
CA ALA A 203 8.43 0.78 -21.78
C ALA A 203 7.88 2.13 -22.29
N ALA A 204 7.46 3.00 -21.37
CA ALA A 204 6.98 4.36 -21.70
C ALA A 204 8.09 5.23 -22.30
N PHE A 205 9.28 5.26 -21.69
CA PHE A 205 10.45 5.98 -22.19
C PHE A 205 10.89 5.44 -23.55
N LYS A 206 10.89 4.13 -23.73
CA LYS A 206 11.23 3.53 -25.03
C LYS A 206 10.20 3.89 -26.12
N GLY A 207 8.92 3.93 -25.79
CA GLY A 207 7.86 4.39 -26.70
C GLY A 207 7.99 5.87 -27.06
N LEU A 208 8.38 6.71 -26.09
CA LEU A 208 8.54 8.16 -26.24
C LEU A 208 9.79 8.53 -27.06
N PHE A 209 10.94 7.90 -26.77
CA PHE A 209 12.24 8.28 -27.35
C PHE A 209 12.63 7.50 -28.59
N TYR A 210 12.26 6.21 -28.70
CA TYR A 210 12.64 5.39 -29.85
C TYR A 210 11.55 5.29 -30.92
N GLY A 211 10.38 5.89 -30.68
CA GLY A 211 9.19 5.71 -31.50
C GLY A 211 8.70 4.26 -31.48
N LYS A 212 7.41 4.03 -31.80
CA LYS A 212 6.93 2.66 -32.05
C LYS A 212 7.71 2.10 -33.25
N LYS A 213 8.73 1.27 -33.01
CA LYS A 213 9.33 0.45 -34.08
C LYS A 213 8.17 -0.32 -34.71
N LYS A 214 7.88 -0.06 -36.00
CA LYS A 214 6.92 -0.85 -36.78
C LYS A 214 7.19 -2.32 -36.49
N GLN A 215 6.26 -3.00 -35.83
CA GLN A 215 6.34 -4.45 -35.69
C GLN A 215 6.25 -5.01 -37.10
N VAL A 216 7.40 -5.40 -37.64
CA VAL A 216 7.47 -6.09 -38.92
C VAL A 216 7.01 -7.51 -38.63
N ILE A 217 5.71 -7.75 -38.80
CA ILE A 217 5.16 -9.10 -38.73
C ILE A 217 5.76 -9.87 -39.92
N ARG A 218 6.52 -10.92 -39.62
CA ARG A 218 7.08 -11.83 -40.63
C ARG A 218 6.26 -13.11 -40.65
N SER A 219 5.99 -13.63 -41.84
CA SER A 219 5.39 -14.97 -42.00
C SER A 219 6.27 -16.00 -41.28
N LYS A 220 5.66 -16.88 -40.48
CA LYS A 220 6.35 -18.02 -39.85
C LYS A 220 6.80 -19.08 -40.87
N VAL A 221 6.17 -19.11 -42.04
CA VAL A 221 6.43 -20.12 -43.08
C VAL A 221 7.57 -19.66 -43.99
N ASP A 222 7.57 -18.38 -44.40
CA ASP A 222 8.48 -17.90 -45.46
C ASP A 222 9.44 -16.80 -44.99
N GLY A 223 9.30 -16.33 -43.75
CA GLY A 223 10.11 -15.23 -43.19
C GLY A 223 9.90 -13.85 -43.84
N ARG A 224 9.05 -13.75 -44.87
CA ARG A 224 8.77 -12.50 -45.60
C ARG A 224 7.95 -11.54 -44.75
N LYS A 225 8.23 -10.23 -44.90
CA LYS A 225 7.50 -9.16 -44.22
C LYS A 225 6.07 -9.11 -44.76
N LEU A 226 5.07 -9.25 -43.88
CA LEU A 226 3.68 -9.03 -44.24
C LEU A 226 3.46 -7.53 -44.41
N LYS A 227 3.11 -7.09 -45.62
CA LYS A 227 2.65 -5.72 -45.86
C LYS A 227 1.26 -5.59 -45.25
N THR A 228 1.16 -5.03 -44.05
CA THR A 228 -0.13 -4.54 -43.54
C THR A 228 -0.59 -3.41 -44.47
N LYS A 229 -1.65 -3.66 -45.25
CA LYS A 229 -2.35 -2.60 -45.98
C LYS A 229 -2.90 -1.63 -44.95
N THR A 230 -2.37 -0.41 -44.92
CA THR A 230 -3.03 0.74 -44.29
C THR A 230 -4.36 0.95 -44.99
N GLN A 231 -5.47 0.74 -44.28
CA GLN A 231 -6.75 1.38 -44.57
C GLN A 231 -6.73 2.78 -43.98
#